data_AF-A0A818U3M0-F1
#
_entry.id   AF-A0A818U3M0-F1
#
_cell.length_a   1.000
_cell.length_b   1.000
_cell.length_c   1.000
_cell.angle_alpha   90.00
_cell.angle_beta   90.00
_cell.angle_gamma   90.00
#
_symmetry.space_group_name_H-M   'P 1'
#
loop_
_entity.id
_entity.type
_entity.pdbx_description
1 polymer ?
#
loop_
_entity_poly.entity_id
_entity_poly.type
_entity_poly.pdbx_seq_one_letter_code
_entity_poly.pdbx_strand_id
1 'polypeptide(L)'
;MYSIRPYKKRWYEYNTQHTIINSFVQLSKSTRLILVNASPEGWSKSLTINKYINHALTVTKIHHIEIHEELSIGKLSEILYLLPELDSLQIFSLSFSQSTCLSKEELEGLLFLSTKNRITKLFLKKIALIEELYFLMEIFPHINHLQVNLIYSMDIELFVRLILIHIMTKSNHPLRLLCFPIVAADDEMVQKLEKMINVENLLFDFMMKRVINEIYLQWK
;
A
#
# COMPACT_ATOMS: atom_id res chain seq x y z
N MET A 1 -14.36 18.12 -6.34
CA MET A 1 -14.23 17.93 -7.81
C MET A 1 -13.48 16.63 -8.02
N TYR A 2 -14.09 15.59 -8.61
CA TYR A 2 -13.42 14.30 -8.86
C TYR A 2 -13.00 14.19 -10.32
N SER A 3 -11.91 13.45 -10.58
CA SER A 3 -11.34 13.30 -11.92
C SER A 3 -11.02 11.84 -12.15
N ILE A 4 -11.63 11.26 -13.19
CA ILE A 4 -11.22 9.97 -13.75
C ILE A 4 -10.15 10.30 -14.79
N ARG A 5 -8.92 9.83 -14.57
CA ARG A 5 -7.79 10.09 -15.48
C ARG A 5 -7.26 8.77 -16.05
N PRO A 6 -6.92 8.71 -17.35
CA PRO A 6 -6.16 7.61 -17.90
C PRO A 6 -4.76 7.55 -17.25
N TYR A 7 -4.30 6.34 -16.96
CA TYR A 7 -3.08 6.09 -16.21
C TYR A 7 -1.82 6.42 -17.02
N LYS A 8 -0.94 7.28 -16.48
CA LYS A 8 0.45 7.42 -16.95
C LYS A 8 1.30 6.37 -16.23
N LYS A 9 1.91 5.47 -16.99
CA LYS A 9 2.83 4.42 -16.48
C LYS A 9 3.91 5.02 -15.59
N ARG A 10 4.01 4.54 -14.34
CA ARG A 10 5.08 4.89 -13.39
C ARG A 10 6.27 3.96 -13.57
N TRP A 11 7.46 4.43 -13.19
CA TRP A 11 8.74 3.77 -13.49
C TRP A 11 8.85 2.32 -12.94
N TYR A 12 8.18 1.97 -11.84
CA TYR A 12 8.16 0.58 -11.29
C TYR A 12 7.31 -0.40 -12.10
N GLU A 13 6.52 0.07 -13.08
CA GLU A 13 5.85 -0.82 -14.05
C GLU A 13 6.73 -1.21 -15.23
N TYR A 14 7.97 -0.70 -15.31
CA TYR A 14 8.95 -1.14 -16.29
C TYR A 14 9.64 -2.44 -15.87
N ASN A 15 9.76 -2.73 -14.57
CA ASN A 15 10.53 -3.89 -14.10
C ASN A 15 9.72 -5.19 -13.96
N THR A 16 8.42 -5.18 -14.27
CA THR A 16 7.61 -6.41 -14.46
C THR A 16 7.70 -6.95 -15.91
N GLN A 17 8.58 -6.40 -16.75
CA GLN A 17 8.71 -6.72 -18.18
C GLN A 17 9.51 -8.00 -18.52
N HIS A 18 9.36 -9.08 -17.74
CA HIS A 18 9.69 -10.42 -18.26
C HIS A 18 8.48 -11.19 -18.81
N THR A 19 7.31 -10.56 -18.89
CA THR A 19 6.14 -11.15 -19.55
C THR A 19 5.48 -10.13 -20.48
N ILE A 20 6.00 -10.03 -21.70
CA ILE A 20 5.35 -9.36 -22.85
C ILE A 20 4.20 -10.26 -23.31
N ILE A 21 3.10 -10.30 -22.55
CA ILE A 21 1.83 -10.87 -23.03
C ILE A 21 0.70 -9.92 -22.61
N ASN A 22 0.07 -9.32 -23.62
CA ASN A 22 -1.21 -8.58 -23.61
C ASN A 22 -1.24 -7.13 -23.08
N SER A 23 -0.67 -6.21 -23.85
CA SER A 23 -0.81 -4.75 -23.68
C SER A 23 -2.27 -4.25 -23.67
N PHE A 24 -3.20 -4.91 -24.37
CA PHE A 24 -4.63 -4.58 -24.35
C PHE A 24 -5.35 -5.04 -23.07
N VAL A 25 -4.95 -6.15 -22.47
CA VAL A 25 -5.50 -6.64 -21.18
C VAL A 25 -4.96 -5.82 -20.00
N GLN A 26 -3.78 -5.20 -20.15
CA GLN A 26 -3.23 -4.27 -19.15
C GLN A 26 -3.96 -2.92 -19.10
N LEU A 27 -4.43 -2.39 -20.23
CA LEU A 27 -5.13 -1.10 -20.27
C LEU A 27 -6.52 -1.16 -19.61
N SER A 28 -7.25 -2.27 -19.73
CA SER A 28 -8.53 -2.45 -19.03
C SER A 28 -8.39 -2.54 -17.51
N LYS A 29 -7.20 -2.87 -17.01
CA LYS A 29 -6.82 -2.88 -15.58
C LYS A 29 -6.18 -1.57 -15.10
N SER A 30 -6.36 -0.46 -15.81
CA SER A 30 -5.70 0.82 -15.51
C SER A 30 -6.61 1.88 -14.88
N THR A 31 -7.90 1.58 -14.69
CA THR A 31 -8.84 2.57 -14.13
C THR A 31 -8.49 2.90 -12.69
N ARG A 32 -8.20 4.18 -12.45
CA ARG A 32 -7.88 4.73 -11.13
C ARG A 32 -8.96 5.70 -10.68
N LEU A 33 -9.51 5.45 -9.50
CA LEU A 33 -10.39 6.39 -8.80
C LEU A 33 -9.56 7.18 -7.79
N ILE A 34 -9.58 8.51 -7.90
CA ILE A 34 -8.90 9.41 -6.96
C ILE A 34 -9.97 10.17 -6.18
N LEU A 35 -9.99 9.95 -4.87
CA LEU A 35 -10.86 10.62 -3.92
C LEU A 35 -10.02 11.64 -3.15
N VAL A 36 -10.17 12.90 -3.53
CA VAL A 36 -9.55 14.05 -2.86
C VAL A 36 -10.65 14.81 -2.14
N ASN A 37 -10.46 15.05 -0.83
CA ASN A 37 -11.28 15.86 0.09
C ASN A 37 -12.56 16.42 -0.58
N ALA A 38 -13.61 15.62 -0.58
CA ALA A 38 -14.85 15.93 -1.28
C ALA A 38 -15.87 16.65 -0.39
N SER A 39 -15.41 17.46 0.56
CA SER A 39 -16.27 18.24 1.44
C SER A 39 -16.04 19.73 1.19
N PRO A 40 -16.95 20.41 0.50
CA PRO A 40 -17.29 21.78 0.87
C PRO A 40 -17.66 21.78 2.36
N GLU A 41 -17.34 22.84 3.08
CA GLU A 41 -17.67 23.00 4.50
C GLU A 41 -19.12 22.59 4.80
N GLY A 42 -19.32 21.64 5.72
CA GLY A 42 -20.64 21.33 6.30
C GLY A 42 -21.24 19.95 6.04
N TRP A 43 -20.60 19.03 5.30
CA TRP A 43 -21.10 17.64 5.14
C TRP A 43 -20.28 16.65 5.98
N SER A 44 -20.93 15.66 6.58
CA SER A 44 -20.24 14.61 7.34
C SER A 44 -19.35 13.78 6.40
N LYS A 45 -18.04 13.82 6.66
CA LYS A 45 -16.97 13.28 5.78
C LYS A 45 -17.09 11.78 5.45
N SER A 46 -17.80 10.97 6.26
CA SER A 46 -17.85 9.50 6.05
C SER A 46 -18.94 9.03 5.08
N LEU A 47 -19.97 9.84 4.82
CA LEU A 47 -21.15 9.48 4.00
C LEU A 47 -20.91 9.63 2.49
N THR A 48 -19.75 10.14 2.08
CA THR A 48 -19.44 10.54 0.70
C THR A 48 -18.66 9.48 -0.10
N ILE A 49 -17.71 8.76 0.51
CA ILE A 49 -16.81 7.83 -0.23
C ILE A 49 -17.58 6.71 -0.95
N ASN A 50 -18.47 5.99 -0.27
CA ASN A 50 -19.19 4.85 -0.88
C ASN A 50 -20.12 5.32 -2.01
N LYS A 51 -20.72 6.50 -1.88
CA LYS A 51 -21.54 7.09 -2.94
C LYS A 51 -20.72 7.35 -4.20
N TYR A 52 -19.51 7.88 -4.05
CA TYR A 52 -18.61 8.10 -5.18
C TYR A 52 -18.11 6.80 -5.80
N ILE A 53 -17.77 5.79 -4.99
CA ILE A 53 -17.40 4.47 -5.47
C ILE A 53 -18.55 3.86 -6.28
N ASN A 54 -19.76 3.82 -5.71
CA ASN A 54 -20.94 3.27 -6.38
C ASN A 54 -21.26 4.00 -7.68
N HIS A 55 -21.18 5.33 -7.69
CA HIS A 55 -21.37 6.11 -8.91
C HIS A 55 -20.29 5.80 -9.96
N ALA A 56 -19.02 5.68 -9.57
CA ALA A 56 -17.97 5.32 -10.52
C ALA A 56 -18.14 3.89 -11.06
N LEU A 57 -18.64 2.97 -10.22
CA LEU A 57 -18.93 1.58 -10.60
C LEU A 57 -20.08 1.44 -11.62
N THR A 58 -21.00 2.42 -11.72
CA THR A 58 -22.02 2.39 -12.80
C THR A 58 -21.43 2.66 -14.18
N VAL A 59 -20.23 3.25 -14.23
CA VAL A 59 -19.56 3.67 -15.47
C VAL A 59 -18.40 2.76 -15.82
N THR A 60 -17.64 2.29 -14.82
CA THR A 60 -16.39 1.57 -15.07
C THR A 60 -15.96 0.68 -13.90
N LYS A 61 -15.18 -0.36 -14.22
CA LYS A 61 -14.48 -1.16 -13.21
C LYS A 61 -13.30 -0.37 -12.65
N ILE A 62 -13.12 -0.39 -11.33
CA ILE A 62 -12.03 0.31 -10.64
C ILE A 62 -10.99 -0.72 -10.19
N HIS A 63 -9.73 -0.50 -10.59
CA HIS A 63 -8.62 -1.39 -10.24
C HIS A 63 -7.62 -0.73 -9.29
N HIS A 64 -7.59 0.60 -9.27
CA HIS A 64 -6.70 1.37 -8.41
C HIS A 64 -7.53 2.43 -7.69
N ILE A 65 -7.36 2.55 -6.38
CA ILE A 65 -8.00 3.62 -5.60
C ILE A 65 -6.96 4.41 -4.82
N GLU A 66 -7.11 5.73 -4.86
CA GLU A 66 -6.31 6.67 -4.10
C GLU A 66 -7.23 7.52 -3.24
N ILE A 67 -7.03 7.49 -1.93
CA ILE A 67 -7.84 8.20 -0.95
C ILE A 67 -6.92 9.10 -0.15
N HIS A 68 -7.14 10.42 -0.25
CA HIS A 68 -6.35 11.45 0.44
C HIS A 68 -6.92 11.80 1.80
N GLU A 69 -7.45 10.81 2.50
CA GLU A 69 -8.08 10.95 3.80
C GLU A 69 -7.63 9.79 4.70
N GLU A 70 -7.63 10.04 6.00
CA GLU A 70 -7.47 9.01 7.00
C GLU A 70 -8.70 8.10 7.00
N LEU A 71 -8.49 6.79 7.02
CA LEU A 71 -9.56 5.81 6.98
C LEU A 71 -9.67 5.06 8.30
N SER A 72 -10.91 4.86 8.77
CA SER A 72 -11.17 3.83 9.77
C SER A 72 -11.13 2.44 9.14
N ILE A 73 -10.90 1.43 9.98
CA ILE A 73 -10.89 0.04 9.55
C ILE A 73 -12.26 -0.38 9.00
N GLY A 74 -13.36 0.00 9.66
CA GLY A 74 -14.70 -0.22 9.14
C GLY A 74 -14.91 0.40 7.75
N LYS A 75 -14.37 1.60 7.52
CA LYS A 75 -14.45 2.25 6.21
C LYS A 75 -13.63 1.54 5.14
N LEU A 76 -12.42 1.07 5.50
CA LEU A 76 -11.62 0.24 4.62
C LEU A 76 -12.37 -1.03 4.23
N SER A 77 -13.00 -1.72 5.19
CA SER A 77 -13.81 -2.92 4.94
C SER A 77 -14.95 -2.66 3.96
N GLU A 78 -15.70 -1.56 4.12
CA GLU A 78 -16.75 -1.16 3.18
C GLU A 78 -16.21 -0.96 1.76
N ILE A 79 -15.05 -0.31 1.63
CA ILE A 79 -14.41 -0.07 0.32
C ILE A 79 -14.00 -1.39 -0.33
N LEU A 80 -13.39 -2.30 0.43
CA LEU A 80 -12.96 -3.60 -0.07
C LEU A 80 -14.14 -4.48 -0.49
N TYR A 81 -15.27 -4.38 0.21
CA TYR A 81 -16.50 -5.06 -0.17
C TYR A 81 -17.06 -4.55 -1.52
N LEU A 82 -17.02 -3.24 -1.74
CA LEU A 82 -17.48 -2.64 -3.00
C LEU A 82 -16.53 -2.89 -4.17
N LEU A 83 -15.23 -3.11 -3.90
CA LEU A 83 -14.17 -3.21 -4.90
C LEU A 83 -13.40 -4.54 -4.81
N PRO A 84 -14.03 -5.69 -5.09
CA PRO A 84 -13.39 -7.00 -4.97
C PRO A 84 -12.25 -7.24 -5.98
N GLU A 85 -12.22 -6.49 -7.08
CA GLU A 85 -11.19 -6.59 -8.13
C GLU A 85 -10.05 -5.57 -7.96
N LEU A 86 -9.96 -4.89 -6.81
CA LEU A 86 -8.94 -3.86 -6.55
C LEU A 86 -7.52 -4.48 -6.53
N ASP A 87 -6.63 -3.94 -7.36
CA ASP A 87 -5.20 -4.31 -7.46
C ASP A 87 -4.32 -3.39 -6.60
N SER A 88 -4.68 -2.10 -6.54
CA SER A 88 -3.91 -1.11 -5.79
C SER A 88 -4.75 -0.25 -4.87
N LEU A 89 -4.25 -0.06 -3.66
CA LEU A 89 -4.80 0.82 -2.66
C LEU A 89 -3.74 1.84 -2.23
N GLN A 90 -4.06 3.12 -2.34
CA GLN A 90 -3.31 4.21 -1.74
C GLN A 90 -4.19 4.96 -0.75
N ILE A 91 -3.73 5.08 0.50
CA ILE A 91 -4.46 5.77 1.57
C ILE A 91 -3.53 6.72 2.33
N PHE A 92 -4.11 7.74 2.98
CA PHE A 92 -3.30 8.70 3.72
C PHE A 92 -2.70 8.06 4.98
N SER A 93 -3.56 7.56 5.85
CA SER A 93 -3.23 6.78 7.04
C SER A 93 -4.45 5.91 7.41
N LEU A 94 -4.25 4.94 8.29
CA LEU A 94 -5.34 4.23 8.94
C LEU A 94 -5.48 4.73 10.37
N SER A 95 -6.69 5.17 10.73
CA SER A 95 -7.03 5.40 12.12
C SER A 95 -7.28 4.05 12.78
N PHE A 96 -6.28 3.55 13.50
CA PHE A 96 -6.55 2.59 14.55
C PHE A 96 -7.25 3.35 15.65
N SER A 97 -8.52 3.05 15.91
CA SER A 97 -9.15 3.51 17.15
C SER A 97 -8.24 3.07 18.29
N GLN A 98 -7.85 4.01 19.15
CA GLN A 98 -6.96 3.76 20.27
C GLN A 98 -7.39 2.48 21.01
N SER A 99 -6.42 1.60 21.26
CA SER A 99 -6.54 0.22 21.82
C SER A 99 -6.95 -0.86 20.82
N THR A 100 -5.95 -1.58 20.31
CA THR A 100 -5.75 -3.05 20.22
C THR A 100 -6.91 -4.05 20.13
N CYS A 101 -8.18 -3.68 20.16
CA CYS A 101 -9.30 -4.60 20.08
C CYS A 101 -10.29 -4.12 19.03
N LEU A 102 -10.07 -4.55 17.78
CA LEU A 102 -11.19 -4.72 16.85
C LEU A 102 -12.27 -5.55 17.54
N SER A 103 -13.53 -5.23 17.29
CA SER A 103 -14.61 -6.13 17.68
C SER A 103 -14.37 -7.49 17.01
N LYS A 104 -14.88 -8.57 17.62
CA LYS A 104 -14.75 -9.90 17.03
C LYS A 104 -15.37 -9.94 15.62
N GLU A 105 -16.48 -9.25 15.44
CA GLU A 105 -17.18 -9.11 14.16
C GLU A 105 -16.35 -8.34 13.13
N GLU A 106 -15.67 -7.26 13.55
CA GLU A 106 -14.77 -6.51 12.67
C GLU A 106 -13.57 -7.38 12.26
N LEU A 107 -13.00 -8.14 13.19
CA LEU A 107 -11.90 -9.05 12.91
C LEU A 107 -12.32 -10.18 11.96
N GLU A 108 -13.45 -10.82 12.20
CA GLU A 108 -14.00 -11.87 11.31
C GLU A 108 -14.31 -11.32 9.91
N GLY A 109 -14.88 -10.11 9.83
CA GLY A 109 -15.14 -9.43 8.57
C GLY A 109 -13.85 -9.15 7.79
N LEU A 110 -12.80 -8.71 8.47
CA LEU A 110 -11.49 -8.47 7.85
C LEU A 110 -10.79 -9.74 7.42
N LEU A 111 -10.83 -10.80 8.23
CA LEU A 111 -10.29 -12.11 7.86
C LEU A 111 -11.01 -12.67 6.63
N PHE A 112 -12.32 -12.48 6.54
CA PHE A 112 -13.05 -12.86 5.34
C PHE A 112 -12.61 -12.01 4.13
N LEU A 113 -12.47 -10.70 4.29
CA LEU A 113 -11.99 -9.82 3.23
C LEU A 113 -10.53 -10.13 2.83
N SER A 114 -9.69 -10.58 3.76
CA SER A 114 -8.29 -10.94 3.49
C SER A 114 -8.19 -12.11 2.51
N THR A 115 -9.11 -13.07 2.59
CA THR A 115 -9.18 -14.21 1.66
C THR A 115 -9.71 -13.85 0.26
N LYS A 116 -10.36 -12.69 0.12
CA LYS A 116 -11.07 -12.30 -1.11
C LYS A 116 -10.39 -11.20 -1.89
N ASN A 117 -9.74 -10.27 -1.21
CA ASN A 117 -9.09 -9.15 -1.89
C ASN A 117 -7.89 -9.64 -2.70
N ARG A 118 -7.55 -8.89 -3.76
CA ARG A 118 -6.44 -9.20 -4.68
C ARG A 118 -5.43 -8.06 -4.75
N ILE A 119 -5.34 -7.28 -3.67
CA ILE A 119 -4.48 -6.10 -3.64
C ILE A 119 -3.03 -6.57 -3.66
N THR A 120 -2.31 -6.16 -4.69
CA THR A 120 -0.89 -6.45 -4.86
C THR A 120 -0.01 -5.26 -4.51
N LYS A 121 -0.57 -4.03 -4.56
CA LYS A 121 0.17 -2.78 -4.32
C LYS A 121 -0.50 -1.94 -3.24
N LEU A 122 0.22 -1.71 -2.14
CA LEU A 122 -0.24 -0.86 -1.04
C LEU A 122 0.67 0.37 -0.90
N PHE A 123 0.06 1.55 -0.86
CA PHE A 123 0.74 2.83 -0.70
C PHE A 123 0.19 3.57 0.53
N LEU A 124 1.04 3.78 1.53
CA LEU A 124 0.68 4.44 2.79
C LEU A 124 1.41 5.78 2.85
N LYS A 125 0.67 6.91 2.87
CA LYS A 125 1.28 8.24 2.93
C LYS A 125 1.77 8.64 4.31
N LYS A 126 1.34 7.94 5.35
CA LYS A 126 1.76 8.15 6.72
C LYS A 126 1.53 6.87 7.51
N ILE A 127 2.58 6.41 8.19
CA ILE A 127 2.51 5.36 9.21
C ILE A 127 2.99 5.94 10.53
N ALA A 128 2.20 5.73 11.59
CA ALA A 128 2.57 6.16 12.94
C ALA A 128 3.34 5.07 13.69
N LEU A 129 2.94 3.81 13.54
CA LEU A 129 3.48 2.68 14.29
C LEU A 129 3.73 1.47 13.37
N ILE A 130 4.73 0.64 13.69
CA ILE A 130 5.07 -0.52 12.87
C ILE A 130 3.97 -1.60 12.92
N GLU A 131 3.25 -1.68 14.03
CA GLU A 131 2.13 -2.59 14.25
C GLU A 131 1.00 -2.35 13.24
N GLU A 132 0.79 -1.09 12.83
CA GLU A 132 -0.16 -0.73 11.78
C GLU A 132 0.18 -1.42 10.46
N LEU A 133 1.47 -1.49 10.16
CA LEU A 133 1.94 -2.13 8.95
C LEU A 133 1.79 -3.64 9.00
N TYR A 134 2.14 -4.26 10.14
CA TYR A 134 1.97 -5.71 10.32
C TYR A 134 0.51 -6.13 10.16
N PHE A 135 -0.40 -5.37 10.76
CA PHE A 135 -1.83 -5.58 10.59
C PHE A 135 -2.27 -5.48 9.13
N LEU A 136 -1.75 -4.50 8.38
CA LEU A 136 -2.07 -4.36 6.95
C LEU A 136 -1.54 -5.51 6.11
N MET A 137 -0.34 -6.00 6.41
CA MET A 137 0.22 -7.17 5.73
C MET A 137 -0.61 -8.44 5.97
N GLU A 138 -1.34 -8.52 7.08
CA GLU A 138 -2.29 -9.62 7.36
C GLU A 138 -3.62 -9.48 6.61
N ILE A 139 -4.14 -8.25 6.47
CA ILE A 139 -5.36 -8.00 5.69
C ILE A 139 -5.10 -8.19 4.20
N PHE A 140 -3.91 -7.88 3.72
CA PHE A 140 -3.56 -7.90 2.31
C PHE A 140 -2.46 -8.93 2.04
N PRO A 141 -2.79 -10.23 2.11
CA PRO A 141 -1.80 -11.31 2.04
C PRO A 141 -1.13 -11.43 0.67
N HIS A 142 -1.59 -10.72 -0.36
CA HIS A 142 -1.05 -10.75 -1.72
C HIS A 142 -0.18 -9.54 -2.08
N ILE A 143 0.11 -8.65 -1.12
CA ILE A 143 0.97 -7.49 -1.38
C ILE A 143 2.34 -7.96 -1.82
N ASN A 144 2.72 -7.59 -3.04
CA ASN A 144 4.06 -7.75 -3.58
C ASN A 144 4.83 -6.43 -3.67
N HIS A 145 4.14 -5.30 -3.55
CA HIS A 145 4.70 -3.96 -3.54
C HIS A 145 4.11 -3.13 -2.41
N LEU A 146 4.97 -2.71 -1.50
CA LEU A 146 4.64 -1.84 -0.38
C LEU A 146 5.43 -0.53 -0.51
N GLN A 147 4.73 0.60 -0.57
CA GLN A 147 5.31 1.92 -0.44
C GLN A 147 4.81 2.60 0.83
N VAL A 148 5.74 3.04 1.68
CA VAL A 148 5.43 3.66 2.96
C VAL A 148 6.15 4.98 3.06
N ASN A 149 5.42 6.02 3.43
CA ASN A 149 6.00 7.28 3.86
C ASN A 149 6.10 7.31 5.39
N LEU A 150 7.34 7.34 5.86
CA LEU A 150 7.67 7.40 7.28
C LEU A 150 7.45 8.81 7.81
N ILE A 151 6.95 8.91 9.04
CA ILE A 151 6.98 10.17 9.79
C ILE A 151 8.44 10.45 10.16
N TYR A 152 8.86 11.71 10.08
CA TYR A 152 10.25 12.17 10.23
C TYR A 152 11.03 11.67 11.45
N SER A 153 10.35 11.20 12.50
CA SER A 153 10.97 10.71 13.73
C SER A 153 11.26 9.20 13.76
N MET A 154 10.83 8.44 12.75
CA MET A 154 11.05 6.98 12.74
C MET A 154 12.45 6.65 12.23
N ASP A 155 13.20 5.85 13.00
CA ASP A 155 14.49 5.32 12.58
C ASP A 155 14.29 4.37 11.39
N ILE A 156 14.86 4.74 10.25
CA ILE A 156 14.69 4.05 8.97
C ILE A 156 15.36 2.68 9.00
N GLU A 157 16.52 2.56 9.63
CA GLU A 157 17.23 1.28 9.75
C GLU A 157 16.43 0.32 10.60
N LEU A 158 15.94 0.78 11.76
CA LEU A 158 15.06 -0.02 12.61
C LEU A 158 13.77 -0.40 11.87
N PHE A 159 13.15 0.54 11.15
CA PHE A 159 11.93 0.28 10.38
C PHE A 159 12.14 -0.80 9.32
N VAL A 160 13.17 -0.67 8.47
CA VAL A 160 13.48 -1.67 7.44
C VAL A 160 13.78 -3.01 8.08
N ARG A 161 14.61 -3.04 9.12
CA ARG A 161 14.95 -4.25 9.87
C ARG A 161 13.71 -4.99 10.37
N LEU A 162 12.80 -4.28 11.01
CA LEU A 162 11.56 -4.84 11.56
C LEU A 162 10.66 -5.43 10.47
N ILE A 163 10.50 -4.74 9.33
CA ILE A 163 9.75 -5.26 8.19
C ILE A 163 10.38 -6.54 7.65
N LEU A 164 11.70 -6.55 7.44
CA LEU A 164 12.38 -7.71 6.86
C LEU A 164 12.29 -8.92 7.79
N ILE A 165 12.46 -8.73 9.09
CA ILE A 165 12.25 -9.79 10.09
C ILE A 165 10.82 -10.34 9.99
N HIS A 166 9.80 -9.46 9.92
CA HIS A 166 8.41 -9.89 9.79
C HIS A 166 8.20 -10.75 8.53
N ILE A 167 8.75 -10.32 7.39
CA ILE A 167 8.67 -11.05 6.11
C ILE A 167 9.38 -12.41 6.22
N MET A 168 10.57 -12.47 6.82
CA MET A 168 11.31 -13.73 6.98
C MET A 168 10.57 -14.73 7.87
N THR A 169 9.94 -14.25 8.95
CA THR A 169 9.20 -15.13 9.87
C THR A 169 7.96 -15.74 9.21
N LYS A 170 7.37 -15.06 8.21
CA LYS A 170 6.25 -15.56 7.41
C LYS A 170 6.80 -16.25 6.16
N SER A 171 7.06 -17.56 6.25
CA SER A 171 7.54 -18.35 5.11
C SER A 171 6.70 -18.09 3.85
N ASN A 172 7.37 -17.74 2.75
CA ASN A 172 6.76 -17.38 1.46
C ASN A 172 5.88 -16.12 1.42
N HIS A 173 6.10 -15.13 2.30
CA HIS A 173 5.44 -13.83 2.17
C HIS A 173 5.70 -13.23 0.76
N PRO A 174 4.67 -12.73 0.02
CA PRO A 174 4.80 -12.35 -1.39
C PRO A 174 5.40 -10.97 -1.64
N LEU A 175 5.64 -10.19 -0.58
CA LEU A 175 6.31 -8.89 -0.69
C LEU A 175 7.68 -9.06 -1.36
N ARG A 176 7.91 -8.29 -2.43
CA ARG A 176 9.15 -8.30 -3.23
C ARG A 176 9.72 -6.92 -3.47
N LEU A 177 8.96 -5.87 -3.18
CA LEU A 177 9.38 -4.49 -3.35
C LEU A 177 8.91 -3.65 -2.14
N LEU A 178 9.88 -3.10 -1.41
CA LEU A 178 9.67 -2.12 -0.37
C LEU A 178 10.20 -0.77 -0.85
N CYS A 179 9.36 0.26 -0.78
CA CYS A 179 9.69 1.64 -1.13
C CYS A 179 9.44 2.57 0.05
N PHE A 180 10.37 3.46 0.35
CA PHE A 180 10.20 4.48 1.37
C PHE A 180 11.00 5.75 1.05
N PRO A 181 10.47 6.94 1.39
CA PRO A 181 11.19 8.18 1.20
C PRO A 181 12.25 8.36 2.29
N ILE A 182 13.37 8.95 1.91
CA ILE A 182 14.37 9.48 2.83
C ILE A 182 14.72 10.89 2.34
N VAL A 183 14.31 11.89 3.12
CA VAL A 183 14.48 13.31 2.76
C VAL A 183 15.97 13.71 2.67
N ALA A 184 16.85 12.96 3.34
CA ALA A 184 18.29 13.10 3.27
C ALA A 184 18.99 11.77 2.90
N ALA A 185 18.40 10.96 2.00
CA ALA A 185 19.12 9.77 1.53
C ALA A 185 20.34 10.22 0.73
N ASP A 186 21.50 10.00 1.30
CA ASP A 186 22.75 9.93 0.58
C ASP A 186 23.13 8.46 0.33
N ASP A 187 24.25 8.27 -0.35
CA ASP A 187 24.75 6.93 -0.64
C ASP A 187 25.27 6.23 0.64
N GLU A 188 25.55 6.98 1.71
CA GLU A 188 25.92 6.43 3.03
C GLU A 188 24.74 5.69 3.68
N MET A 189 23.55 6.27 3.65
CA MET A 189 22.35 5.61 4.16
C MET A 189 22.04 4.30 3.41
N VAL A 190 22.21 4.30 2.08
CA VAL A 190 22.07 3.08 1.26
C VAL A 190 23.06 2.01 1.72
N GLN A 191 24.35 2.35 1.83
CA GLN A 191 25.39 1.43 2.30
C GLN A 191 25.12 0.91 3.73
N LYS A 192 24.60 1.77 4.62
CA LYS A 192 24.24 1.39 5.98
C LYS A 192 23.14 0.33 5.99
N LEU A 193 22.08 0.53 5.21
CA LEU A 193 20.99 -0.43 5.07
C LEU A 193 21.46 -1.74 4.42
N GLU A 194 22.26 -1.67 3.35
CA GLU A 194 22.84 -2.86 2.71
C GLU A 194 23.70 -3.66 3.68
N LYS A 195 24.54 -2.99 4.46
CA LYS A 195 25.38 -3.62 5.49
C LYS A 195 24.52 -4.29 6.56
N MET A 196 23.48 -3.62 7.06
CA MET A 196 22.56 -4.18 8.05
C MET A 196 21.87 -5.45 7.51
N ILE A 197 21.34 -5.41 6.28
CA ILE A 197 20.68 -6.56 5.64
C ILE A 197 21.66 -7.74 5.49
N ASN A 198 22.89 -7.49 5.05
CA ASN A 198 23.89 -8.52 4.82
C ASN A 198 24.42 -9.13 6.13
N VAL A 199 24.77 -8.30 7.13
CA VAL A 199 25.31 -8.77 8.41
C VAL A 199 24.29 -9.59 9.18
N GLU A 200 23.01 -9.20 9.11
CA GLU A 200 21.92 -9.90 9.80
C GLU A 200 21.27 -11.00 8.95
N ASN A 201 21.72 -11.21 7.71
CA ASN A 201 21.17 -12.18 6.76
C ASN A 201 19.65 -12.03 6.55
N LEU A 202 19.17 -10.79 6.43
CA LEU A 202 17.72 -10.51 6.38
C LEU A 202 17.07 -10.79 5.03
N LEU A 203 17.84 -10.67 3.95
CA LEU A 203 17.38 -10.94 2.58
C LEU A 203 18.52 -11.52 1.75
N PHE A 204 18.17 -12.39 0.81
CA PHE A 204 19.08 -12.90 -0.23
C PHE A 204 18.66 -12.34 -1.59
N ASP A 205 19.60 -12.22 -2.53
CA ASP A 205 19.37 -11.76 -3.91
C ASP A 205 18.59 -10.44 -4.01
N PHE A 206 18.89 -9.48 -3.14
CA PHE A 206 18.26 -8.17 -3.13
C PHE A 206 19.04 -7.14 -3.94
N MET A 207 18.33 -6.11 -4.38
CA MET A 207 18.86 -4.91 -5.02
C MET A 207 18.30 -3.70 -4.28
N MET A 208 19.18 -2.76 -3.94
CA MET A 208 18.78 -1.45 -3.42
C MET A 208 19.08 -0.38 -4.46
N LYS A 209 18.12 0.52 -4.68
CA LYS A 209 18.28 1.65 -5.61
C LYS A 209 17.70 2.92 -5.03
N ARG A 210 18.49 3.99 -5.05
CA ARG A 210 18.01 5.35 -4.78
C ARG A 210 17.49 5.99 -6.06
N VAL A 211 16.30 6.58 -6.00
CA VAL A 211 15.73 7.42 -7.07
C VAL A 211 15.22 8.70 -6.44
N ILE A 212 15.92 9.82 -6.67
CA ILE A 212 15.63 11.11 -6.05
C ILE A 212 15.69 10.97 -4.51
N ASN A 213 14.54 11.01 -3.84
CA ASN A 213 14.40 10.97 -2.37
C ASN A 213 13.72 9.67 -1.92
N GLU A 214 13.66 8.64 -2.77
CA GLU A 214 13.07 7.35 -2.45
C GLU A 214 14.13 6.26 -2.56
N ILE A 215 14.11 5.33 -1.60
CA ILE A 215 14.85 4.09 -1.67
C ILE A 215 13.89 2.97 -2.07
N TYR A 216 14.34 2.16 -3.01
CA TYR A 216 13.68 0.96 -3.48
C TYR A 216 14.53 -0.25 -3.12
N LEU A 217 13.98 -1.12 -2.28
CA LEU A 217 14.55 -2.41 -1.92
C LEU A 217 13.72 -3.50 -2.60
N GLN A 218 14.34 -4.24 -3.51
CA GLN A 218 13.69 -5.30 -4.29
C GLN A 218 14.42 -6.64 -4.09
N TRP A 219 13.70 -7.75 -4.02
CA TRP A 219 14.28 -9.10 -3.93
C TRP A 219 13.45 -10.12 -4.72
N LYS A 220 13.93 -11.38 -4.82
CA LYS A 220 13.30 -12.48 -5.56
C LYS A 220 12.45 -13.41 -4.69
#